data_AF-A0A5C6LTY1-F1
#
_entry.id   AF-A0A5C6LTY1-F1
#
_cell.length_a   1.000
_cell.length_b   1.000
_cell.length_c   1.000
_cell.angle_alpha   90.00
_cell.angle_beta   90.00
_cell.angle_gamma   90.00
#
_symmetry.space_group_name_H-M   'P 1'
#
loop_
_entity.id
_entity.type
_entity.pdbx_description
1 polymer ?
#
loop_
_entity_poly.entity_id
_entity_poly.type
_entity_poly.pdbx_seq_one_letter_code
_entity_poly.pdbx_strand_id
1 'polypeptide(L)'
;MNGIPTEQRAFGVVIGSGRKGQTYLYWDKNHLYQLPVSYYAPANDWCNSPGYPLNYIRFDRPVPAACLECHATYAEAQVKKDGSTSFNKKSIIYGIDCERCHGPAAAHVAFHTQHPDEKTPNSIISTKQMSRQQRLDACALCHSGLRKQLQPAFSFVAGQKLDDFSVPNYDVDTAGGLDVHGNQYGLLTASKCFKMSAQLDCSSCHNVHINERHNMATFSQRCLNCHGTHDSCTVKAPAGVMLKDNCIDCHMPQLPSKKITLKLTNATTTTPDLVRTHRIGIYP
;
A
#
# COMPACT_ATOMS: atom_id res chain seq x y z
N MET A 1 -9.82 31.15 10.24
CA MET A 1 -9.04 32.27 9.64
C MET A 1 -8.67 33.25 10.74
N ASN A 2 -7.42 33.74 10.77
CA ASN A 2 -6.95 34.73 11.76
C ASN A 2 -7.22 34.34 13.23
N GLY A 3 -6.93 33.07 13.59
CA GLY A 3 -7.17 32.55 14.94
C GLY A 3 -8.62 32.19 15.27
N ILE A 4 -9.57 32.50 14.39
CA ILE A 4 -10.99 32.15 14.56
C ILE A 4 -11.28 30.82 13.84
N PRO A 5 -11.82 29.80 14.53
CA PRO A 5 -12.30 28.58 13.88
C PRO A 5 -13.42 28.92 12.89
N THR A 6 -13.20 28.63 11.61
CA THR A 6 -14.21 28.85 10.55
C THR A 6 -14.98 27.58 10.21
N GLU A 7 -14.37 26.42 10.46
CA GLU A 7 -14.98 25.13 10.19
C GLU A 7 -14.34 24.06 11.09
N GLN A 8 -15.16 23.13 11.58
CA GLN A 8 -14.71 21.97 12.32
C GLN A 8 -15.49 20.73 11.88
N ARG A 9 -14.82 19.58 11.89
CA ARG A 9 -15.41 18.27 11.59
C ARG A 9 -14.76 17.23 12.51
N ALA A 10 -15.56 16.32 13.03
CA ALA A 10 -15.06 15.21 13.83
C ALA A 10 -14.33 14.20 12.95
N PHE A 11 -13.33 13.52 13.51
CA PHE A 11 -12.67 12.38 12.86
C PHE A 11 -13.64 11.20 12.85
N GLY A 12 -14.18 10.87 11.68
CA GLY A 12 -15.15 9.78 11.52
C GLY A 12 -14.51 8.46 11.09
N VAL A 13 -13.46 8.49 10.27
CA VAL A 13 -12.69 7.32 9.82
C VAL A 13 -11.21 7.67 9.79
N VAL A 14 -10.37 6.71 10.14
CA VAL A 14 -8.90 6.83 10.00
C VAL A 14 -8.45 5.86 8.91
N ILE A 15 -7.70 6.36 7.93
CA ILE A 15 -7.05 5.54 6.91
C ILE A 15 -5.52 5.69 7.00
N GLY A 16 -4.81 4.67 6.53
CA GLY A 16 -3.37 4.54 6.70
C GLY A 16 -3.02 3.68 7.91
N SER A 17 -1.97 2.88 7.79
CA SER A 17 -1.60 1.85 8.77
C SER A 17 -0.99 2.36 10.07
N GLY A 18 -0.95 3.68 10.30
CA GLY A 18 -0.30 4.29 11.47
C GLY A 18 1.22 4.30 11.42
N ARG A 19 1.86 3.47 10.59
CA ARG A 19 3.32 3.37 10.47
C ARG A 19 3.96 4.63 9.89
N LYS A 20 3.34 5.19 8.85
CA LYS A 20 3.85 6.32 8.07
C LYS A 20 2.99 7.53 8.29
N GLY A 21 1.73 7.42 7.91
CA GLY A 21 0.74 8.45 8.13
C GLY A 21 -0.60 7.88 8.53
N GLN A 22 -1.35 8.70 9.27
CA GLN A 22 -2.78 8.53 9.49
C GLN A 22 -3.48 9.73 8.89
N THR A 23 -4.39 9.48 7.96
CA THR A 23 -5.23 10.50 7.35
C THR A 23 -6.65 10.32 7.86
N TYR A 24 -7.25 11.43 8.27
CA TYR A 24 -8.55 11.44 8.91
C TYR A 24 -9.62 11.83 7.89
N LEU A 25 -10.75 11.14 7.92
CA LEU A 25 -11.90 11.39 7.08
C LEU A 25 -13.10 11.71 7.96
N TYR A 26 -14.06 12.44 7.42
CA TYR A 26 -15.35 12.67 8.06
C TYR A 26 -16.50 12.27 7.14
N TRP A 27 -17.64 11.97 7.75
CA TRP A 27 -18.87 11.64 7.06
C TRP A 27 -19.72 12.89 6.86
N ASP A 28 -20.23 13.09 5.65
CA ASP A 28 -21.44 13.88 5.42
C ASP A 28 -22.48 12.99 4.72
N LYS A 29 -23.57 12.71 5.45
CA LYS A 29 -24.53 11.65 5.10
C LYS A 29 -23.77 10.36 4.78
N ASN A 30 -23.87 9.85 3.55
CA ASN A 30 -23.22 8.61 3.09
C ASN A 30 -21.96 8.86 2.26
N HIS A 31 -21.40 10.07 2.26
CA HIS A 31 -20.17 10.39 1.53
C HIS A 31 -19.01 10.61 2.52
N LEU A 32 -17.81 10.21 2.10
CA LEU A 32 -16.58 10.44 2.85
C LEU A 32 -15.81 11.61 2.26
N TYR A 33 -15.24 12.42 3.15
CA TYR A 33 -14.40 13.55 2.79
C TYR A 33 -13.12 13.50 3.60
N GLN A 34 -11.99 13.80 2.96
CA GLN A 34 -10.70 13.86 3.63
C GLN A 34 -10.60 15.16 4.42
N LEU A 35 -10.05 15.09 5.63
CA LEU A 35 -9.72 16.28 6.42
C LEU A 35 -8.38 16.86 5.97
N PRO A 36 -8.14 18.17 6.18
CA PRO A 36 -6.93 18.85 5.70
C PRO A 36 -5.66 18.49 6.48
N VAL A 37 -5.78 17.78 7.60
CA VAL A 37 -4.66 17.41 8.47
C VAL A 37 -4.51 15.89 8.59
N SER A 38 -3.27 15.44 8.61
CA SER A 38 -2.84 14.05 8.85
C SER A 38 -1.78 14.03 9.96
N TYR A 39 -1.57 12.86 10.56
CA TYR A 39 -0.47 12.63 11.50
C TYR A 39 0.66 11.88 10.81
N TYR A 40 1.89 12.40 10.85
CA TYR A 40 3.08 11.78 10.26
C TYR A 40 3.95 11.16 11.35
N ALA A 41 3.78 9.85 11.54
CA ALA A 41 4.43 9.11 12.63
C ALA A 41 5.98 9.21 12.63
N PRO A 42 6.70 9.17 11.49
CA PRO A 42 8.16 9.29 11.49
C PRO A 42 8.70 10.61 12.06
N ALA A 43 7.93 11.70 11.98
CA ALA A 43 8.32 12.98 12.58
C ALA A 43 7.64 13.23 13.93
N ASN A 44 6.74 12.34 14.36
CA ASN A 44 5.89 12.53 15.54
C ASN A 44 5.19 13.90 15.53
N ASP A 45 4.67 14.30 14.36
CA ASP A 45 4.09 15.63 14.14
C ASP A 45 2.89 15.57 13.18
N TRP A 46 2.05 16.60 13.24
CA TRP A 46 0.97 16.83 12.30
C TRP A 46 1.51 17.40 10.99
N CYS A 47 0.80 17.11 9.91
CA CYS A 47 1.11 17.63 8.58
C CYS A 47 -0.18 17.92 7.80
N ASN A 48 -0.05 18.65 6.68
CA ASN A 48 -1.13 18.69 5.70
C ASN A 48 -1.41 17.26 5.19
N SER A 49 -2.68 16.95 4.96
CA SER A 49 -3.03 15.66 4.40
C SER A 49 -2.52 15.52 2.96
N PRO A 50 -2.22 14.29 2.49
CA PRO A 50 -1.81 14.05 1.11
C PRO A 50 -2.76 14.69 0.08
N GLY A 51 -2.19 15.38 -0.91
CA GLY A 51 -2.93 16.05 -1.98
C GLY A 51 -3.58 17.37 -1.59
N TYR A 52 -3.38 17.86 -0.36
CA TYR A 52 -3.80 19.21 0.01
C TYR A 52 -2.80 20.28 -0.42
N PRO A 53 -3.27 21.43 -0.91
CA PRO A 53 -2.43 22.57 -1.21
C PRO A 53 -1.90 23.21 0.07
N LEU A 54 -0.73 23.86 -0.02
CA LEU A 54 -0.07 24.46 1.14
C LEU A 54 -0.62 25.83 1.54
N ASN A 55 -1.42 26.46 0.67
CA ASN A 55 -1.84 27.85 0.78
C ASN A 55 -3.32 28.05 1.10
N TYR A 56 -4.15 27.01 1.10
CA TYR A 56 -5.55 27.12 1.53
C TYR A 56 -6.09 25.82 2.12
N ILE A 57 -7.08 25.95 2.99
CA ILE A 57 -7.72 24.83 3.71
C ILE A 57 -9.13 24.63 3.12
N ARG A 58 -9.50 23.37 2.90
CA ARG A 58 -10.83 22.99 2.40
C ARG A 58 -11.32 21.70 3.08
N PHE A 59 -12.62 21.56 3.29
CA PHE A 59 -13.21 20.35 3.91
C PHE A 59 -14.03 19.52 2.92
N ASP A 60 -14.17 19.97 1.68
CA ASP A 60 -15.03 19.39 0.65
C ASP A 60 -14.28 18.47 -0.32
N ARG A 61 -13.11 17.91 0.06
CA ARG A 61 -12.36 16.97 -0.80
C ARG A 61 -12.94 15.55 -0.67
N PRO A 62 -13.68 15.03 -1.68
CA PRO A 62 -14.35 13.75 -1.58
C PRO A 62 -13.36 12.58 -1.62
N VAL A 63 -13.73 11.47 -0.99
CA VAL A 63 -13.01 10.20 -1.01
C VAL A 63 -13.76 9.23 -1.92
N PRO A 64 -13.25 8.93 -3.14
CA PRO A 64 -13.88 7.95 -4.02
C PRO A 64 -13.68 6.53 -3.50
N ALA A 65 -14.52 5.59 -3.96
CA ALA A 65 -14.42 4.17 -3.58
C ALA A 65 -13.03 3.57 -3.82
N ALA A 66 -12.36 3.96 -4.91
CA ALA A 66 -11.02 3.51 -5.25
C ALA A 66 -9.96 3.83 -4.17
N CYS A 67 -10.15 4.89 -3.37
CA CYS A 67 -9.26 5.15 -2.22
C CYS A 67 -9.41 4.07 -1.14
N LEU A 68 -10.64 3.59 -0.91
CA LEU A 68 -10.88 2.55 0.10
C LEU A 68 -10.43 1.17 -0.37
N GLU A 69 -10.26 0.91 -1.67
CA GLU A 69 -9.72 -0.38 -2.13
C GLU A 69 -8.31 -0.69 -1.60
N CYS A 70 -7.55 0.35 -1.25
CA CYS A 70 -6.23 0.21 -0.63
C CYS A 70 -6.24 0.36 0.90
N HIS A 71 -7.38 0.75 1.48
CA HIS A 71 -7.49 1.14 2.89
C HIS A 71 -8.60 0.42 3.66
N ALA A 72 -9.36 -0.44 3.00
CA ALA A 72 -10.43 -1.26 3.54
C ALA A 72 -10.43 -2.62 2.81
N THR A 73 -10.98 -3.62 3.48
CA THR A 73 -11.15 -4.96 2.95
C THR A 73 -12.34 -5.00 2.01
N TYR A 74 -13.41 -4.32 2.41
CA TYR A 74 -14.62 -4.15 1.61
C TYR A 74 -15.34 -2.85 1.99
N ALA A 75 -16.00 -2.24 1.01
CA ALA A 75 -17.02 -1.21 1.23
C ALA A 75 -18.01 -1.26 0.08
N GLU A 76 -19.30 -1.45 0.39
CA GLU A 76 -20.35 -1.30 -0.62
C GLU A 76 -20.45 0.19 -0.99
N ALA A 77 -20.22 0.49 -2.26
CA ALA A 77 -20.14 1.85 -2.77
C ALA A 77 -20.89 1.99 -4.09
N GLN A 78 -21.65 3.08 -4.21
CA GLN A 78 -22.35 3.47 -5.43
C GLN A 78 -21.76 4.78 -5.95
N VAL A 79 -21.24 4.76 -7.17
CA VAL A 79 -20.83 5.98 -7.88
C VAL A 79 -22.07 6.61 -8.52
N LYS A 80 -22.36 7.85 -8.14
CA LYS A 80 -23.50 8.63 -8.65
C LYS A 80 -23.16 9.31 -9.98
N LYS A 81 -24.18 9.81 -10.67
CA LYS A 81 -24.05 10.50 -11.97
C LYS A 81 -23.14 11.73 -11.92
N ASP A 82 -23.06 12.39 -10.77
CA ASP A 82 -22.19 13.55 -10.52
C ASP A 82 -20.73 13.16 -10.18
N GLY A 83 -20.41 11.86 -10.23
CA GLY A 83 -19.09 11.33 -9.88
C GLY A 83 -18.85 11.15 -8.37
N SER A 84 -19.78 11.57 -7.51
CA SER A 84 -19.67 11.36 -6.07
C SER A 84 -19.87 9.88 -5.70
N THR A 85 -19.21 9.44 -4.62
CA THR A 85 -19.35 8.07 -4.12
C THR A 85 -20.17 8.06 -2.83
N SER A 86 -21.29 7.33 -2.85
CA SER A 86 -22.08 7.05 -1.65
C SER A 86 -21.74 5.66 -1.12
N PHE A 87 -21.48 5.55 0.17
CA PHE A 87 -21.14 4.31 0.85
C PHE A 87 -22.27 3.81 1.74
N ASN A 88 -22.45 2.51 1.85
CA ASN A 88 -23.19 1.91 2.94
C ASN A 88 -22.29 1.77 4.17
N LYS A 89 -22.47 2.62 5.18
CA LYS A 89 -21.62 2.63 6.37
C LYS A 89 -21.58 1.30 7.13
N LYS A 90 -22.65 0.50 7.03
CA LYS A 90 -22.79 -0.77 7.77
C LYS A 90 -22.03 -1.92 7.12
N SER A 91 -21.62 -1.79 5.87
CA SER A 91 -20.91 -2.85 5.13
C SER A 91 -19.40 -2.67 5.09
N ILE A 92 -18.87 -1.58 5.66
CA ILE A 92 -17.43 -1.30 5.59
C ILE A 92 -16.66 -2.22 6.54
N ILE A 93 -15.71 -2.95 5.96
CA ILE A 93 -14.71 -3.72 6.70
C ILE A 93 -13.40 -2.94 6.61
N TYR A 94 -13.05 -2.24 7.70
CA TYR A 94 -11.90 -1.35 7.74
C TYR A 94 -10.57 -2.09 7.75
N GLY A 95 -9.52 -1.45 7.24
CA GLY A 95 -8.18 -2.02 7.17
C GLY A 95 -8.07 -3.13 6.12
N ILE A 96 -6.86 -3.63 5.92
CA ILE A 96 -6.60 -4.77 5.03
C ILE A 96 -6.55 -6.04 5.89
N ASP A 97 -7.58 -6.87 5.77
CA ASP A 97 -7.79 -8.08 6.55
C ASP A 97 -7.82 -9.32 5.61
N CYS A 98 -8.04 -10.50 6.20
CA CYS A 98 -7.96 -11.82 5.58
C CYS A 98 -8.65 -11.89 4.22
N GLU A 99 -9.90 -11.41 4.15
CA GLU A 99 -10.72 -11.51 2.95
C GLU A 99 -10.19 -10.68 1.77
N ARG A 100 -9.31 -9.71 2.02
CA ARG A 100 -8.74 -8.91 0.94
C ARG A 100 -7.84 -9.76 0.04
N CYS A 101 -7.16 -10.75 0.61
CA CYS A 101 -6.27 -11.67 -0.11
C CYS A 101 -6.87 -13.06 -0.29
N HIS A 102 -7.76 -13.48 0.62
CA HIS A 102 -8.37 -14.81 0.63
C HIS A 102 -9.81 -14.86 0.11
N GLY A 103 -10.35 -13.72 -0.33
CA GLY A 103 -11.72 -13.58 -0.81
C GLY A 103 -12.76 -13.63 0.32
N PRO A 104 -14.05 -13.43 0.01
CA PRO A 104 -15.13 -13.49 0.99
C PRO A 104 -15.19 -14.86 1.68
N ALA A 105 -15.19 -14.88 3.02
CA ALA A 105 -15.06 -16.10 3.82
C ALA A 105 -16.41 -16.66 4.32
N ALA A 106 -17.55 -16.06 3.94
CA ALA A 106 -18.86 -16.49 4.43
C ALA A 106 -19.15 -17.98 4.15
N ALA A 107 -18.83 -18.47 2.95
CA ALA A 107 -19.00 -19.88 2.60
C ALA A 107 -18.03 -20.79 3.38
N HIS A 108 -16.79 -20.35 3.60
CA HIS A 108 -15.81 -21.04 4.44
C HIS A 108 -16.32 -21.21 5.88
N VAL A 109 -16.81 -20.12 6.49
CA VAL A 109 -17.35 -20.13 7.86
C VAL A 109 -18.58 -21.02 7.95
N ALA A 110 -19.52 -20.92 7.00
CA ALA A 110 -20.72 -21.74 6.98
C ALA A 110 -20.38 -23.24 6.93
N PHE A 111 -19.44 -23.63 6.07
CA PHE A 111 -18.98 -25.02 5.94
C PHE A 111 -18.37 -25.55 7.24
N HIS A 112 -17.38 -24.87 7.81
CA HIS A 112 -16.70 -25.36 9.03
C HIS A 112 -17.57 -25.26 10.29
N THR A 113 -18.60 -24.40 10.30
CA THR A 113 -19.61 -24.40 11.37
C THR A 113 -20.47 -25.67 11.33
N GLN A 114 -20.81 -26.16 10.13
CA GLN A 114 -21.57 -27.40 9.94
C GLN A 114 -20.70 -28.66 10.07
N HIS A 115 -19.39 -28.52 9.84
CA HIS A 115 -18.42 -29.62 9.87
C HIS A 115 -17.22 -29.27 10.81
N PRO A 116 -17.43 -29.20 12.13
CA PRO A 116 -16.41 -28.71 13.08
C PRO A 116 -15.17 -29.60 13.17
N ASP A 117 -15.29 -30.88 12.82
CA ASP A 117 -14.18 -31.84 12.82
C ASP A 117 -13.33 -31.76 11.55
N GLU A 118 -13.84 -31.17 10.46
CA GLU A 118 -13.08 -31.00 9.22
C GLU A 118 -12.00 -29.91 9.40
N LYS A 119 -10.75 -30.28 9.16
CA LYS A 119 -9.58 -29.38 9.31
C LYS A 119 -9.02 -28.92 7.98
N THR A 120 -9.44 -29.52 6.88
CA THR A 120 -9.03 -29.12 5.53
C THR A 120 -9.76 -27.84 5.15
N PRO A 121 -9.05 -26.75 4.77
CA PRO A 121 -9.70 -25.52 4.37
C PRO A 121 -10.64 -25.72 3.18
N ASN A 122 -11.87 -25.23 3.28
CA ASN A 122 -12.87 -25.26 2.21
C ASN A 122 -13.36 -23.85 1.87
N SER A 123 -13.78 -23.61 0.61
CA SER A 123 -14.43 -22.36 0.19
C SER A 123 -13.67 -21.07 0.54
N ILE A 124 -12.34 -21.13 0.53
CA ILE A 124 -11.43 -20.01 0.77
C ILE A 124 -10.30 -20.03 -0.24
N ILE A 125 -9.86 -18.86 -0.70
CA ILE A 125 -8.86 -18.77 -1.76
C ILE A 125 -7.49 -19.12 -1.19
N SER A 126 -6.77 -20.02 -1.88
CA SER A 126 -5.39 -20.36 -1.56
C SER A 126 -4.42 -19.72 -2.55
N THR A 127 -3.52 -18.86 -2.05
CA THR A 127 -2.49 -18.22 -2.88
C THR A 127 -1.50 -19.23 -3.48
N LYS A 128 -1.39 -20.43 -2.92
CA LYS A 128 -0.56 -21.53 -3.46
C LYS A 128 -1.05 -22.02 -4.82
N GLN A 129 -2.34 -21.89 -5.11
CA GLN A 129 -2.94 -22.32 -6.38
C GLN A 129 -2.91 -21.23 -7.45
N MET A 130 -2.52 -20.01 -7.08
CA MET A 130 -2.42 -18.89 -8.02
C MET A 130 -1.13 -18.99 -8.84
N SER A 131 -1.24 -18.64 -10.12
CA SER A 131 -0.07 -18.30 -10.94
C SER A 131 0.72 -17.14 -10.33
N ARG A 132 1.99 -17.00 -10.73
CA ARG A 132 2.83 -15.87 -10.30
C ARG A 132 2.17 -14.51 -10.55
N GLN A 133 1.54 -14.33 -11.71
CA GLN A 133 0.89 -13.06 -12.04
C GLN A 133 -0.31 -12.80 -11.14
N GLN A 134 -1.14 -13.80 -10.84
CA GLN A 134 -2.27 -13.65 -9.93
C GLN A 134 -1.84 -13.28 -8.50
N ARG A 135 -0.71 -13.82 -8.01
CA ARG A 135 -0.13 -13.43 -6.71
C ARG A 135 0.38 -11.99 -6.72
N LEU A 136 1.01 -11.59 -7.82
CA LEU A 136 1.47 -10.22 -8.02
C LEU A 136 0.30 -9.24 -8.11
N ASP A 137 -0.76 -9.59 -8.84
CA ASP A 137 -1.97 -8.80 -9.04
C ASP A 137 -2.67 -8.49 -7.71
N ALA A 138 -2.74 -9.47 -6.80
CA ALA A 138 -3.27 -9.26 -5.45
C ALA A 138 -2.52 -8.15 -4.69
N CYS A 139 -1.21 -8.02 -4.90
CA CYS A 139 -0.39 -6.96 -4.31
C CYS A 139 -0.52 -5.66 -5.10
N ALA A 140 -0.49 -5.76 -6.43
CA ALA A 140 -0.50 -4.64 -7.37
C ALA A 140 -1.78 -3.82 -7.28
N LEU A 141 -2.89 -4.41 -6.84
CA LEU A 141 -4.13 -3.72 -6.54
C LEU A 141 -3.91 -2.44 -5.70
N CYS A 142 -3.00 -2.51 -4.73
CA CYS A 142 -2.66 -1.37 -3.86
C CYS A 142 -1.24 -0.84 -4.13
N HIS A 143 -0.31 -1.72 -4.49
CA HIS A 143 1.12 -1.42 -4.59
C HIS A 143 1.61 -1.21 -6.03
N SER A 144 0.73 -0.87 -6.98
CA SER A 144 1.10 -0.53 -8.36
C SER A 144 0.80 0.91 -8.75
N GLY A 145 0.67 1.83 -7.80
CA GLY A 145 0.30 3.22 -8.04
C GLY A 145 -1.21 3.38 -8.28
N LEU A 146 -1.64 4.60 -8.55
CA LEU A 146 -3.05 4.86 -8.89
C LEU A 146 -3.37 4.21 -10.25
N ARG A 147 -4.49 3.50 -10.28
CA ARG A 147 -4.99 2.79 -11.47
C ARG A 147 -6.28 3.44 -11.95
N LYS A 148 -6.53 3.39 -13.26
CA LYS A 148 -7.79 3.78 -13.87
C LYS A 148 -8.74 2.60 -13.80
N GLN A 149 -9.88 2.81 -13.17
CA GLN A 149 -10.87 1.76 -12.96
C GLN A 149 -11.63 1.42 -14.26
N LEU A 150 -11.84 0.13 -14.52
CA LEU A 150 -12.65 -0.41 -15.62
C LEU A 150 -13.98 -1.02 -15.13
N GLN A 151 -13.99 -1.56 -13.91
CA GLN A 151 -15.16 -2.20 -13.27
C GLN A 151 -15.51 -1.50 -11.94
N PRO A 152 -16.68 -1.69 -11.32
CA PRO A 152 -16.96 -1.08 -10.02
C PRO A 152 -15.86 -1.36 -8.96
N ALA A 153 -15.61 -0.41 -8.04
CA ALA A 153 -14.66 -0.64 -6.95
C ALA A 153 -15.05 -1.88 -6.12
N PHE A 154 -14.06 -2.57 -5.55
CA PHE A 154 -14.22 -3.83 -4.78
C PHE A 154 -14.75 -5.02 -5.58
N SER A 155 -14.75 -4.97 -6.91
CA SER A 155 -15.13 -6.11 -7.77
C SER A 155 -14.00 -7.10 -8.03
N PHE A 156 -12.74 -6.67 -7.91
CA PHE A 156 -11.59 -7.56 -8.04
C PHE A 156 -11.44 -8.45 -6.80
N VAL A 157 -11.27 -9.75 -7.03
CA VAL A 157 -10.97 -10.77 -6.03
C VAL A 157 -9.62 -11.42 -6.38
N ALA A 158 -8.78 -11.65 -5.37
CA ALA A 158 -7.47 -12.27 -5.56
C ALA A 158 -7.58 -13.61 -6.31
N GLY A 159 -6.69 -13.85 -7.26
CA GLY A 159 -6.80 -14.97 -8.21
C GLY A 159 -7.44 -14.60 -9.54
N GLN A 160 -8.02 -13.41 -9.67
CA GLN A 160 -8.38 -12.85 -10.98
C GLN A 160 -7.20 -12.08 -11.59
N LYS A 161 -7.32 -11.70 -12.86
CA LYS A 161 -6.37 -10.83 -13.54
C LYS A 161 -6.74 -9.37 -13.28
N LEU A 162 -5.86 -8.63 -12.61
CA LEU A 162 -6.17 -7.26 -12.14
C LEU A 162 -6.49 -6.30 -13.29
N ASP A 163 -5.82 -6.47 -14.43
CA ASP A 163 -5.99 -5.62 -15.61
C ASP A 163 -7.39 -5.70 -16.24
N ASP A 164 -8.18 -6.72 -15.92
CA ASP A 164 -9.57 -6.82 -16.37
C ASP A 164 -10.51 -5.91 -15.54
N PHE A 165 -10.03 -5.38 -14.41
CA PHE A 165 -10.78 -4.55 -13.46
C PHE A 165 -10.28 -3.10 -13.38
N SER A 166 -8.97 -2.91 -13.54
CA SER A 166 -8.33 -1.60 -13.52
C SER A 166 -7.00 -1.65 -14.26
N VAL A 167 -6.56 -0.57 -14.90
CA VAL A 167 -5.28 -0.51 -15.63
C VAL A 167 -4.36 0.56 -15.04
N PRO A 168 -3.03 0.44 -15.14
CA PRO A 168 -2.11 1.49 -14.71
C PRO A 168 -2.48 2.86 -15.30
N ASN A 169 -2.51 3.90 -14.48
CA ASN A 169 -2.77 5.28 -14.91
C ASN A 169 -1.47 6.09 -15.03
N TYR A 170 -0.40 5.44 -15.45
CA TYR A 170 0.93 6.02 -15.64
C TYR A 170 1.65 5.24 -16.73
N ASP A 171 2.68 5.85 -17.30
CA ASP A 171 3.55 5.21 -18.27
C ASP A 171 4.35 4.07 -17.61
N VAL A 172 4.04 2.84 -18.01
CA VAL A 172 4.67 1.62 -17.50
C VAL A 172 6.06 1.38 -18.09
N ASP A 173 6.42 2.07 -19.17
CA ASP A 173 7.66 1.83 -19.93
C ASP A 173 8.84 2.67 -19.42
N THR A 174 8.59 3.69 -18.59
CA THR A 174 9.64 4.55 -18.04
C THR A 174 9.86 4.33 -16.54
N ALA A 175 10.83 3.47 -16.20
CA ALA A 175 11.24 3.21 -14.82
C ALA A 175 11.71 4.46 -14.02
N GLY A 176 11.98 5.58 -14.69
CA GLY A 176 12.32 6.87 -14.06
C GLY A 176 11.10 7.69 -13.60
N GLY A 177 9.91 7.38 -14.11
CA GLY A 177 8.64 8.05 -13.78
C GLY A 177 7.88 7.39 -12.62
N LEU A 178 8.31 6.21 -12.17
CA LEU A 178 7.66 5.48 -11.08
C LEU A 178 8.02 6.08 -9.72
N ASP A 179 6.99 6.45 -8.96
CA ASP A 179 7.17 6.96 -7.60
C ASP A 179 7.41 5.83 -6.61
N VAL A 180 8.24 6.06 -5.59
CA VAL A 180 8.47 5.07 -4.52
C VAL A 180 7.26 4.89 -3.60
N HIS A 181 6.33 5.85 -3.57
CA HIS A 181 5.10 5.75 -2.81
C HIS A 181 4.02 5.01 -3.62
N GLY A 182 3.56 3.89 -3.06
CA GLY A 182 2.46 3.10 -3.61
C GLY A 182 2.74 2.34 -4.91
N ASN A 183 3.93 2.38 -5.52
CA ASN A 183 4.24 1.65 -6.77
C ASN A 183 5.42 0.66 -6.64
N GLN A 184 5.43 -0.11 -5.55
CA GLN A 184 6.43 -1.15 -5.31
C GLN A 184 6.42 -2.25 -6.39
N TYR A 185 5.25 -2.59 -6.92
CA TYR A 185 5.08 -3.54 -8.01
C TYR A 185 5.86 -3.10 -9.27
N GLY A 186 5.61 -1.89 -9.78
CA GLY A 186 6.27 -1.41 -10.99
C GLY A 186 7.79 -1.26 -10.81
N LEU A 187 8.24 -0.85 -9.63
CA LEU A 187 9.67 -0.77 -9.32
C LEU A 187 10.31 -2.17 -9.24
N LEU A 188 9.63 -3.14 -8.63
CA LEU A 188 10.08 -4.53 -8.57
C LEU A 188 10.18 -5.13 -9.97
N THR A 189 9.16 -4.98 -10.81
CA THR A 189 9.15 -5.54 -12.17
C THR A 189 10.24 -4.95 -13.07
N ALA A 190 10.68 -3.73 -12.78
CA ALA A 190 11.81 -3.09 -13.46
C ALA A 190 13.18 -3.65 -13.03
N SER A 191 13.28 -4.39 -11.92
CA SER A 191 14.53 -4.90 -11.36
C SER A 191 15.12 -6.06 -12.17
N LYS A 192 16.46 -6.13 -12.27
CA LYS A 192 17.13 -7.22 -13.01
C LYS A 192 16.79 -8.60 -12.43
N CYS A 193 16.84 -8.75 -11.11
CA CYS A 193 16.53 -10.01 -10.42
C CYS A 193 15.10 -10.51 -10.70
N PHE A 194 14.14 -9.58 -10.81
CA PHE A 194 12.76 -9.93 -11.17
C PHE A 194 12.66 -10.40 -12.61
N LYS A 195 13.30 -9.69 -13.56
CA LYS A 195 13.30 -10.05 -14.99
C LYS A 195 13.98 -11.39 -15.27
N MET A 196 14.97 -11.76 -14.45
CA MET A 196 15.72 -13.02 -14.56
C MET A 196 15.00 -14.20 -13.89
N SER A 197 13.99 -13.97 -13.05
CA SER A 197 13.32 -15.03 -12.30
C SER A 197 11.88 -15.23 -12.74
N ALA A 198 11.56 -16.45 -13.14
CA ALA A 198 10.19 -16.85 -13.46
C ALA A 198 9.31 -17.06 -12.22
N GLN A 199 9.88 -17.06 -11.00
CA GLN A 199 9.16 -17.39 -9.76
C GLN A 199 9.14 -16.27 -8.73
N LEU A 200 10.07 -15.30 -8.82
CA LEU A 200 10.18 -14.21 -7.83
C LEU A 200 8.93 -13.34 -7.81
N ASP A 201 8.36 -13.17 -6.63
CA ASP A 201 7.19 -12.32 -6.36
C ASP A 201 7.34 -11.60 -5.01
N CYS A 202 6.30 -10.87 -4.58
CA CYS A 202 6.31 -10.14 -3.32
C CYS A 202 6.55 -11.05 -2.10
N SER A 203 6.00 -12.26 -2.13
CA SER A 203 6.06 -13.24 -1.02
C SER A 203 7.42 -13.94 -0.93
N SER A 204 8.23 -13.87 -1.98
CA SER A 204 9.64 -14.29 -1.93
C SER A 204 10.45 -13.47 -0.92
N CYS A 205 10.04 -12.21 -0.68
CA CYS A 205 10.73 -11.28 0.20
C CYS A 205 9.94 -10.89 1.45
N HIS A 206 8.61 -11.03 1.47
CA HIS A 206 7.74 -10.58 2.56
C HIS A 206 6.83 -11.69 3.06
N ASN A 207 6.77 -11.85 4.38
CA ASN A 207 5.67 -12.57 5.02
C ASN A 207 4.53 -11.60 5.30
N VAL A 208 3.35 -11.84 4.74
CA VAL A 208 2.18 -10.96 4.88
C VAL A 208 1.41 -11.20 6.19
N HIS A 209 1.69 -12.29 6.91
CA HIS A 209 1.04 -12.64 8.17
C HIS A 209 1.90 -12.33 9.40
N ILE A 210 3.19 -11.99 9.21
CA ILE A 210 4.13 -11.75 10.31
C ILE A 210 4.78 -10.37 10.14
N ASN A 211 4.85 -9.61 11.23
CA ASN A 211 5.54 -8.33 11.24
C ASN A 211 7.05 -8.52 11.35
N GLU A 212 7.75 -8.39 10.22
CA GLU A 212 9.21 -8.57 10.12
C GLU A 212 9.97 -7.25 9.92
N ARG A 213 9.31 -6.10 10.08
CA ARG A 213 9.83 -4.78 9.64
C ARG A 213 11.20 -4.39 10.19
N HIS A 214 11.55 -4.87 11.38
CA HIS A 214 12.81 -4.56 12.05
C HIS A 214 13.84 -5.70 11.95
N ASN A 215 13.55 -6.75 11.17
CA ASN A 215 14.42 -7.90 11.02
C ASN A 215 15.22 -7.83 9.71
N MET A 216 16.25 -6.99 9.70
CA MET A 216 17.12 -6.80 8.52
C MET A 216 17.81 -8.09 8.10
N ALA A 217 18.23 -8.92 9.07
CA ALA A 217 18.86 -10.20 8.81
C ALA A 217 17.93 -11.14 8.02
N THR A 218 16.65 -11.23 8.37
CA THR A 218 15.67 -12.03 7.61
C THR A 218 15.55 -11.57 6.15
N PHE A 219 15.51 -10.26 5.89
CA PHE A 219 15.48 -9.77 4.51
C PHE A 219 16.77 -10.10 3.76
N SER A 220 17.92 -9.95 4.40
CA SER A 220 19.21 -10.26 3.80
C SER A 220 19.34 -11.75 3.47
N GLN A 221 18.89 -12.65 4.37
CA GLN A 221 18.83 -14.09 4.09
C GLN A 221 17.97 -14.43 2.85
N ARG A 222 16.85 -13.73 2.65
CA ARG A 222 16.02 -13.91 1.45
C ARG A 222 16.73 -13.50 0.17
N CYS A 223 17.57 -12.46 0.22
CA CYS A 223 18.46 -12.11 -0.92
C CYS A 223 19.50 -13.22 -1.17
N LEU A 224 20.12 -13.72 -0.09
CA LEU A 224 21.19 -14.71 -0.17
C LEU A 224 20.73 -16.07 -0.70
N ASN A 225 19.44 -16.39 -0.62
CA ASN A 225 18.84 -17.57 -1.27
C ASN A 225 19.10 -17.64 -2.79
N CYS A 226 19.30 -16.48 -3.45
CA CYS A 226 19.62 -16.40 -4.87
C CYS A 226 21.04 -15.87 -5.14
N HIS A 227 21.59 -15.04 -4.25
CA HIS A 227 22.83 -14.31 -4.51
C HIS A 227 24.11 -14.99 -3.99
N GLY A 228 24.01 -16.07 -3.20
CA GLY A 228 25.18 -16.76 -2.64
C GLY A 228 26.05 -15.84 -1.77
N THR A 229 27.34 -16.14 -1.63
CA THR A 229 28.30 -15.26 -0.96
C THR A 229 28.73 -14.10 -1.86
N HIS A 230 28.62 -12.88 -1.33
CA HIS A 230 29.01 -11.65 -2.03
C HIS A 230 30.48 -11.31 -1.77
N ASP A 231 31.39 -11.77 -2.64
CA ASP A 231 32.80 -11.37 -2.62
C ASP A 231 33.09 -10.08 -3.41
N SER A 232 32.06 -9.51 -4.06
CA SER A 232 32.18 -8.36 -4.96
C SER A 232 31.68 -7.04 -4.36
N CYS A 233 31.21 -7.02 -3.11
CA CYS A 233 30.80 -5.79 -2.44
C CYS A 233 32.04 -4.99 -2.00
N THR A 234 32.28 -3.85 -2.64
CA THR A 234 33.42 -2.97 -2.34
C THR A 234 33.11 -1.92 -1.26
N VAL A 235 31.87 -1.87 -0.78
CA VAL A 235 31.43 -0.92 0.25
C VAL A 235 32.01 -1.34 1.60
N LYS A 236 32.66 -0.41 2.31
CA LYS A 236 33.08 -0.63 3.69
C LYS A 236 31.86 -0.55 4.61
N ALA A 237 31.67 -1.58 5.43
CA ALA A 237 30.58 -1.61 6.40
C ALA A 237 30.77 -0.50 7.45
N PRO A 238 29.70 0.22 7.85
CA PRO A 238 29.72 1.07 9.04
C PRO A 238 30.10 0.24 10.28
N ALA A 239 30.68 0.89 11.30
CA ALA A 239 31.05 0.21 12.54
C ALA A 239 29.84 -0.50 13.17
N GLY A 240 29.98 -1.78 13.49
CA GLY A 240 28.92 -2.61 14.08
C GLY A 240 27.89 -3.16 13.10
N VAL A 241 28.02 -2.90 11.79
CA VAL A 241 27.13 -3.46 10.76
C VAL A 241 27.86 -4.58 10.02
N MET A 242 27.26 -5.77 9.98
CA MET A 242 27.68 -6.82 9.07
C MET A 242 26.91 -6.65 7.76
N LEU A 243 27.60 -6.43 6.64
CA LEU A 243 26.95 -6.21 5.34
C LEU A 243 26.02 -7.36 4.93
N LYS A 244 26.41 -8.59 5.26
CA LYS A 244 25.59 -9.80 5.04
C LYS A 244 24.22 -9.76 5.74
N ASP A 245 24.06 -8.92 6.76
CA ASP A 245 22.83 -8.81 7.55
C ASP A 245 22.00 -7.59 7.15
N ASN A 246 22.50 -6.74 6.22
CA ASN A 246 21.77 -5.58 5.73
C ASN A 246 22.03 -5.27 4.25
N CYS A 247 21.37 -6.01 3.35
CA CYS A 247 21.43 -5.75 1.91
C CYS A 247 20.57 -4.53 1.48
N ILE A 248 19.47 -4.27 2.18
CA ILE A 248 18.39 -3.39 1.68
C ILE A 248 18.68 -1.89 1.84
N ASP A 249 19.60 -1.48 2.70
CA ASP A 249 19.97 -0.07 2.81
C ASP A 249 20.73 0.43 1.58
N CYS A 250 21.56 -0.42 0.97
CA CYS A 250 22.31 -0.08 -0.25
C CYS A 250 21.58 -0.50 -1.53
N HIS A 251 20.93 -1.66 -1.54
CA HIS A 251 20.29 -2.19 -2.75
C HIS A 251 18.81 -1.78 -2.91
N MET A 252 18.21 -1.23 -1.86
CA MET A 252 16.83 -0.73 -1.82
C MET A 252 16.73 0.55 -0.97
N PRO A 253 17.53 1.59 -1.27
CA PRO A 253 17.63 2.78 -0.44
C PRO A 253 16.29 3.51 -0.32
N GLN A 254 16.14 4.27 0.76
CA GLN A 254 15.02 5.18 0.91
C GLN A 254 15.19 6.36 -0.05
N LEU A 255 14.19 6.59 -0.90
CA LEU A 255 14.16 7.72 -1.82
C LEU A 255 12.98 8.64 -1.48
N PRO A 256 13.08 9.94 -1.78
CA PRO A 256 11.95 10.85 -1.61
C PRO A 256 10.84 10.54 -2.62
N SER A 257 9.60 10.48 -2.15
CA SER A 257 8.43 10.53 -3.02
C SER A 257 8.37 11.88 -3.73
N LYS A 258 8.10 11.84 -5.03
CA LYS A 258 7.78 12.99 -5.88
C LYS A 258 6.30 13.35 -5.80
N LYS A 259 5.46 12.46 -5.24
CA LYS A 259 3.99 12.62 -5.16
C LYS A 259 3.51 13.06 -3.77
N ILE A 260 4.21 12.65 -2.71
CA ILE A 260 3.81 12.92 -1.33
C ILE A 260 4.81 13.86 -0.67
N THR A 261 4.37 15.10 -0.52
CA THR A 261 5.12 16.19 0.09
C THR A 261 4.34 16.70 1.30
N LEU A 262 5.00 16.74 2.45
CA LEU A 262 4.40 17.04 3.75
C LEU A 262 4.95 18.36 4.28
N LYS A 263 4.08 19.20 4.82
CA LYS A 263 4.42 20.40 5.59
C LYS A 263 4.06 20.13 7.04
N LEU A 264 5.09 19.96 7.87
CA LEU A 264 4.97 19.75 9.31
C LEU A 264 4.57 21.06 10.02
N THR A 265 4.05 20.97 11.24
CA THR A 265 3.43 22.09 11.99
C THR A 265 4.28 23.36 12.00
N ASN A 266 5.58 23.23 12.30
CA ASN A 266 6.50 24.36 12.43
C ASN A 266 7.54 24.43 11.30
N ALA A 267 7.37 23.64 10.23
CA ALA A 267 8.35 23.60 9.14
C ALA A 267 8.16 24.77 8.17
N THR A 268 9.27 25.44 7.84
CA THR A 268 9.33 26.50 6.82
C THR A 268 9.40 25.91 5.40
N THR A 269 9.89 24.68 5.27
CA THR A 269 10.00 23.93 4.02
C THR A 269 9.16 22.65 4.10
N THR A 270 8.93 22.03 2.95
CA THR A 270 8.28 20.73 2.89
C THR A 270 9.28 19.59 3.01
N THR A 271 8.82 18.48 3.58
CA THR A 271 9.55 17.22 3.72
C THR A 271 8.90 16.18 2.82
N PRO A 272 9.64 15.52 1.91
CA PRO A 272 9.10 14.41 1.13
C PRO A 272 8.93 13.17 2.02
N ASP A 273 7.93 12.33 1.73
CA ASP A 273 7.88 11.00 2.36
C ASP A 273 8.98 10.10 1.79
N LEU A 274 9.86 9.59 2.65
CA LEU A 274 10.95 8.69 2.27
C LEU A 274 10.48 7.23 2.24
N VAL A 275 10.51 6.59 1.07
CA VAL A 275 10.09 5.18 0.91
C VAL A 275 11.21 4.36 0.26
N ARG A 276 11.41 3.13 0.74
CA ARG A 276 12.39 2.21 0.16
C ARG A 276 11.98 1.86 -1.26
N THR A 277 12.88 2.13 -2.21
CA THR A 277 12.71 1.69 -3.59
C THR A 277 12.62 0.17 -3.66
N HIS A 278 11.68 -0.33 -4.44
CA HIS A 278 11.63 -1.75 -4.80
C HIS A 278 12.32 -2.04 -6.14
N ARG A 279 12.99 -1.03 -6.71
CA ARG A 279 13.88 -1.20 -7.86
C ARG A 279 15.22 -1.68 -7.34
N ILE A 280 15.35 -2.99 -7.17
CA ILE A 280 16.53 -3.62 -6.59
C ILE A 280 17.69 -3.49 -7.58
N GLY A 281 18.80 -2.92 -7.11
CA GLY A 281 19.96 -2.62 -7.94
C GLY A 281 21.16 -2.18 -7.13
N ILE A 282 22.22 -1.77 -7.82
CA ILE A 282 23.39 -1.15 -7.18
C ILE A 282 23.21 0.36 -7.34
N TYR A 283 23.22 1.06 -6.20
CA TYR A 283 23.09 2.50 -6.13
C TYR A 283 24.47 3.12 -5.82
N PRO A 284 24.77 4.32 -6.36
CA PRO A 284 26.01 5.04 -6.09
C PRO A 284 26.12 5.47 -4.62
#